data_AF-A0A9X4FPC7-F1
#
_entry.id   AF-A0A9X4FPC7-F1
#
_cell.length_a   1.000
_cell.length_b   1.000
_cell.length_c   1.000
_cell.angle_alpha   90.00
_cell.angle_beta   90.00
_cell.angle_gamma   90.00
#
_symmetry.space_group_name_H-M   'P 1'
#
loop_
_entity.id
_entity.type
_entity.pdbx_description
1 polymer ?
#
loop_
_entity_poly.entity_id
_entity_poly.type
_entity_poly.pdbx_seq_one_letter_code
_entity_poly.pdbx_strand_id
1 'polypeptide(L)'
;MWDIEPKLVERLQRHKLTYTRLVDDITVSSKVSNFQFDMALSHITRMLEDKDLPINHSKTKISYVSISPLMVHGMRVNFSEPRYPSDELRKLRASVHNLEKLASQTGYRTTFAYRKDFNRCMGRVNKLKRVKHDKHAVLLKKLKKILPLPSKTDLKRVGLSVNRLESDYSDKKETYWYKKRFYMAQDRLNILNRTFTKSAAQYRERLNKIKPLYDSIENG
;
A
#
# COMPACT_ATOMS: atom_id res chain seq x y z
N MET A 1 -4.37 10.85 23.28
CA MET A 1 -5.38 11.30 22.30
C MET A 1 -6.59 10.37 22.27
N TRP A 2 -6.41 9.04 22.37
CA TRP A 2 -7.51 8.06 22.47
C TRP A 2 -8.50 8.31 23.62
N ASP A 3 -8.05 9.01 24.66
CA ASP A 3 -8.76 9.38 25.87
C ASP A 3 -9.67 10.62 25.74
N ILE A 4 -9.35 11.53 24.82
CA ILE A 4 -10.04 12.83 24.65
C ILE A 4 -10.76 12.97 23.31
N GLU A 5 -10.24 12.33 22.26
CA GLU A 5 -10.77 12.39 20.90
C GLU A 5 -12.22 11.87 20.78
N PRO A 6 -12.63 10.77 21.46
CA PRO A 6 -14.01 10.30 21.38
C PRO A 6 -15.05 11.36 21.78
N LYS A 7 -14.76 12.15 22.83
CA LYS A 7 -15.65 13.23 23.29
C LYS A 7 -15.78 14.35 22.26
N LEU A 8 -14.68 14.69 21.58
CA LEU A 8 -14.69 15.65 20.48
C LEU A 8 -15.54 15.12 19.32
N VAL A 9 -15.35 13.86 18.94
CA VAL A 9 -16.10 13.21 17.84
C VAL A 9 -17.59 13.25 18.12
N GLU A 10 -18.03 12.87 19.32
CA GLU A 10 -19.45 12.96 19.70
C GLU A 10 -19.99 14.38 19.61
N ARG A 11 -19.23 15.37 20.08
CA ARG A 11 -19.62 16.78 20.02
C ARG A 11 -19.82 17.24 18.57
N LEU A 12 -18.87 16.93 17.68
CA LEU A 12 -18.97 17.27 16.26
C LEU A 12 -20.14 16.56 15.59
N GLN A 13 -20.39 15.29 15.93
CA GLN A 13 -21.52 14.52 15.43
C GLN A 13 -22.88 15.14 15.82
N ARG A 14 -23.03 15.66 17.05
CA ARG A 14 -24.25 16.39 17.46
C ARG A 14 -24.53 17.61 16.59
N HIS A 15 -23.50 18.24 16.03
CA HIS A 15 -23.60 19.32 15.06
C HIS A 15 -23.73 18.85 13.59
N LYS A 16 -23.99 17.56 13.37
CA LYS A 16 -24.09 16.92 12.04
C LYS A 16 -22.81 17.05 11.20
N LEU A 17 -21.65 17.11 11.86
CA LEU A 17 -20.33 17.11 11.22
C LEU A 17 -19.74 15.70 11.19
N THR A 18 -19.03 15.39 10.10
CA THR A 18 -18.29 14.13 9.96
C THR A 18 -16.81 14.39 10.22
N TYR A 19 -16.30 13.79 11.29
CA TYR A 19 -14.89 13.78 11.64
C TYR A 19 -14.21 12.52 11.09
N THR A 20 -13.06 12.66 10.44
CA THR A 20 -12.20 11.56 10.02
C THR A 20 -10.76 11.87 10.38
N ARG A 21 -10.02 10.86 10.85
CA ARG A 21 -8.59 10.98 11.13
C ARG A 21 -7.81 9.86 10.47
N LEU A 22 -6.70 10.22 9.82
CA LEU A 22 -5.71 9.31 9.26
C LEU A 22 -4.33 9.66 9.81
N VAL A 23 -3.91 8.95 10.88
CA VAL A 23 -2.69 9.24 11.65
C VAL A 23 -2.74 10.67 12.18
N ASP A 24 -2.00 11.63 11.62
CA ASP A 24 -2.00 13.02 12.08
C ASP A 24 -2.89 13.92 11.24
N ASP A 25 -3.45 13.40 10.14
CA ASP A 25 -4.30 14.17 9.24
C ASP A 25 -5.75 14.10 9.70
N ILE A 26 -6.27 15.23 10.17
CA ILE A 26 -7.64 15.38 10.69
C ILE A 26 -8.46 16.14 9.65
N THR A 27 -9.61 15.58 9.27
CA THR A 27 -10.57 16.20 8.35
C THR A 27 -11.95 16.27 8.99
N VAL A 28 -12.56 17.45 8.99
CA VAL A 28 -13.97 17.64 9.35
C VAL A 28 -14.73 18.11 8.12
N SER A 29 -15.89 17.52 7.89
CA SER A 29 -16.74 17.87 6.74
C SER A 29 -18.19 18.08 7.15
N SER A 30 -18.89 18.89 6.37
CA SER A 30 -20.32 19.16 6.51
C SER A 30 -21.02 18.95 5.17
N LYS A 31 -22.28 18.53 5.21
CA LYS A 31 -23.16 18.49 4.03
C LYS A 31 -23.86 19.83 3.77
N VAL A 32 -23.76 20.77 4.71
CA VAL A 32 -24.35 22.10 4.60
C VAL A 32 -23.42 22.99 3.78
N SER A 33 -23.97 23.65 2.75
CA SER A 33 -23.21 24.60 1.93
C SER A 33 -22.76 25.79 2.77
N ASN A 34 -21.55 26.31 2.49
CA ASN A 34 -20.97 27.48 3.16
C ASN A 34 -20.94 27.39 4.71
N PHE A 35 -20.83 26.17 5.24
CA PHE A 35 -20.74 25.94 6.68
C PHE A 35 -19.50 26.62 7.29
N GLN A 36 -19.66 27.28 8.43
CA GLN A 36 -18.57 27.92 9.15
C GLN A 36 -17.90 26.92 10.10
N PHE A 37 -16.62 26.63 9.87
CA PHE A 37 -15.89 25.57 10.58
C PHE A 37 -15.14 26.06 11.83
N ASP A 38 -15.25 27.33 12.20
CA ASP A 38 -14.50 27.97 13.29
C ASP A 38 -14.65 27.24 14.63
N MET A 39 -15.87 26.82 14.95
CA MET A 39 -16.15 26.05 16.16
C MET A 39 -15.43 24.69 16.15
N ALA A 40 -15.49 23.97 15.03
CA ALA A 40 -14.84 22.68 14.90
C ALA A 40 -13.31 22.83 14.98
N LEU A 41 -12.76 23.84 14.30
CA LEU A 41 -11.34 24.16 14.30
C LEU A 41 -10.86 24.51 15.71
N SER A 42 -11.59 25.35 16.45
CA SER A 42 -11.26 25.72 17.83
C SER A 42 -11.22 24.50 18.75
N HIS A 43 -12.22 23.62 18.69
CA HIS A 43 -12.23 22.42 19.53
C HIS A 43 -11.13 21.42 19.19
N ILE A 44 -10.81 21.24 17.90
CA ILE A 44 -9.68 20.40 17.49
C ILE A 44 -8.37 20.99 17.98
N THR A 45 -8.18 22.30 17.80
CA THR A 45 -6.95 22.99 18.21
C THR A 45 -6.71 22.81 19.69
N ARG A 46 -7.73 23.08 20.52
CA ARG A 46 -7.64 22.88 21.97
C ARG A 46 -7.35 21.42 22.36
N MET A 47 -8.04 20.46 21.72
CA MET A 47 -7.78 19.04 21.98
C MET A 47 -6.32 18.64 21.71
N LEU A 48 -5.73 19.19 20.65
CA LEU A 48 -4.35 18.91 20.28
C LEU A 48 -3.36 19.63 21.23
N GLU A 49 -3.63 20.89 21.58
CA GLU A 49 -2.85 21.67 22.55
C GLU A 49 -2.85 21.03 23.95
N ASP A 50 -3.99 20.48 24.40
CA ASP A 50 -4.10 19.74 25.67
C ASP A 50 -3.20 18.48 25.71
N LYS A 51 -2.63 18.07 24.56
CA LYS A 51 -1.67 16.97 24.41
C LYS A 51 -0.30 17.44 23.93
N ASP A 52 -0.02 18.73 23.99
CA ASP A 52 1.22 19.36 23.53
C ASP A 52 1.51 19.09 22.04
N LEU A 53 0.45 19.03 21.21
CA LEU A 53 0.54 18.83 19.76
C LEU A 53 0.13 20.12 19.02
N PRO A 54 1.05 21.05 18.74
CA PRO A 54 0.70 22.29 18.06
C PRO A 54 0.24 22.07 16.62
N ILE A 55 -0.74 22.85 16.18
CA ILE A 55 -1.25 22.80 14.79
C ILE A 55 -0.33 23.52 13.82
N ASN A 56 -0.23 23.01 12.59
CA ASN A 56 0.46 23.69 11.51
C ASN A 56 -0.50 24.59 10.72
N HIS A 57 -0.61 25.86 11.11
CA HIS A 57 -1.51 26.84 10.49
C HIS A 57 -1.34 26.98 8.97
N SER A 58 -0.13 26.81 8.42
CA SER A 58 0.09 26.89 6.97
C SER A 58 -0.59 25.76 6.19
N LYS A 59 -0.84 24.63 6.86
CA LYS A 59 -1.49 23.44 6.30
C LYS A 59 -2.98 23.36 6.66
N THR A 60 -3.41 24.06 7.71
CA THR A 60 -4.82 24.17 8.09
C THR A 60 -5.57 25.00 7.05
N LYS A 61 -6.56 24.40 6.39
CA LYS A 61 -7.35 25.07 5.35
C LYS A 61 -8.82 24.73 5.47
N ILE A 62 -9.67 25.75 5.38
CA ILE A 62 -11.10 25.58 5.15
C ILE A 62 -11.31 25.61 3.65
N SER A 63 -12.01 24.60 3.11
CA SER A 63 -12.28 24.49 1.68
C SER A 63 -13.75 24.20 1.45
N TYR A 64 -14.35 24.95 0.54
CA TYR A 64 -15.73 24.80 0.13
C TYR A 64 -15.81 24.09 -1.22
N VAL A 65 -16.92 23.41 -1.48
CA VAL A 65 -17.22 22.93 -2.83
C VAL A 65 -17.27 24.15 -3.75
N SER A 66 -16.34 24.24 -4.68
CA SER A 66 -16.21 25.35 -5.62
C SER A 66 -15.75 24.85 -6.99
N ILE A 67 -15.34 25.77 -7.86
CA ILE A 67 -14.74 25.45 -9.17
C ILE A 67 -13.46 24.62 -9.00
N SER A 68 -12.72 24.83 -7.90
CA SER A 68 -11.53 24.02 -7.58
C SER A 68 -11.92 22.69 -6.93
N PRO A 69 -11.31 21.56 -7.34
CA PRO A 69 -11.66 20.27 -6.78
C PRO A 69 -11.20 20.14 -5.32
N LEU A 70 -12.11 19.70 -4.45
CA LEU A 70 -11.78 19.36 -3.06
C LEU A 70 -10.84 18.16 -3.01
N MET A 71 -9.70 18.34 -2.37
CA MET A 71 -8.65 17.34 -2.25
C MET A 71 -8.53 16.87 -0.81
N VAL A 72 -8.69 15.57 -0.56
CA VAL A 72 -8.46 14.93 0.75
C VAL A 72 -7.52 13.75 0.53
N HIS A 73 -6.41 13.72 1.27
CA HIS A 73 -5.35 12.70 1.16
C HIS A 73 -4.90 12.39 -0.29
N GLY A 74 -4.81 13.41 -1.14
CA GLY A 74 -4.39 13.26 -2.54
C GLY A 74 -5.47 12.72 -3.49
N MET A 75 -6.73 12.70 -3.05
CA MET A 75 -7.89 12.30 -3.86
C MET A 75 -8.90 13.44 -3.99
N ARG A 76 -9.56 13.51 -5.14
CA ARG A 76 -10.69 14.41 -5.40
C ARG A 76 -11.95 13.82 -4.79
N VAL A 77 -12.60 14.56 -3.91
CA VAL A 77 -13.80 14.12 -3.18
C VAL A 77 -15.05 14.93 -3.53
N ASN A 78 -14.94 15.88 -4.45
CA ASN A 78 -16.06 16.71 -4.93
C ASN A 78 -16.96 16.02 -5.99
N PHE A 79 -16.88 14.70 -6.12
CA PHE A 79 -17.67 13.89 -7.06
C PHE A 79 -18.46 12.83 -6.29
N SER A 80 -19.45 12.22 -6.95
CA SER A 80 -20.22 11.09 -6.38
C SER A 80 -19.35 9.93 -5.91
N GLU A 81 -18.19 9.73 -6.56
CA GLU A 81 -17.18 8.76 -6.17
C GLU A 81 -15.81 9.46 -6.08
N PRO A 82 -14.96 9.11 -5.10
CA PRO A 82 -13.62 9.66 -4.99
C PRO A 82 -12.75 9.32 -6.21
N ARG A 83 -12.01 10.30 -6.73
CA ARG A 83 -11.19 10.14 -7.95
C ARG A 83 -9.74 10.53 -7.71
N TYR A 84 -8.81 9.88 -8.41
CA TYR A 84 -7.44 10.37 -8.45
C TYR A 84 -7.33 11.61 -9.35
N PRO A 85 -6.41 12.55 -9.05
CA PRO A 85 -6.09 13.64 -9.97
C PRO A 85 -5.64 13.13 -11.34
N SER A 86 -6.03 13.85 -12.40
CA SER A 86 -5.67 13.51 -13.77
C SER A 86 -4.16 13.48 -14.00
N ASP A 87 -3.40 14.34 -13.32
CA ASP A 87 -1.94 14.36 -13.39
C ASP A 87 -1.30 13.09 -12.81
N GLU A 88 -1.83 12.55 -11.71
CA GLU A 88 -1.34 11.29 -11.15
C GLU A 88 -1.59 10.12 -12.11
N LEU A 89 -2.75 10.10 -12.76
CA LEU A 89 -3.04 9.12 -13.80
C LEU A 89 -2.10 9.28 -15.00
N ARG A 90 -1.80 10.52 -15.42
CA ARG A 90 -0.85 10.82 -16.50
C ARG A 90 0.54 10.28 -16.17
N LYS A 91 1.07 10.56 -14.98
CA LYS A 91 2.36 10.03 -14.49
C LYS A 91 2.37 8.50 -14.44
N LEU A 92 1.26 7.89 -14.02
CA LEU A 92 1.15 6.43 -13.97
C LEU A 92 1.17 5.80 -15.37
N ARG A 93 0.44 6.37 -16.34
CA ARG A 93 0.50 5.92 -17.74
C ARG A 93 1.91 6.01 -18.31
N ALA A 94 2.60 7.14 -18.07
CA ALA A 94 3.99 7.31 -18.49
C ALA A 94 4.92 6.27 -17.85
N SER A 95 4.70 5.96 -16.56
CA SER A 95 5.48 4.93 -15.85
C SER A 95 5.28 3.53 -16.46
N VAL A 96 4.04 3.17 -16.82
CA VAL A 96 3.74 1.91 -17.50
C VAL A 96 4.41 1.86 -18.87
N HIS A 97 4.30 2.93 -19.66
CA HIS A 97 4.93 3.03 -20.98
C HIS A 97 6.46 2.89 -20.92
N ASN A 98 7.09 3.55 -19.95
CA ASN A 98 8.53 3.44 -19.75
C ASN A 98 8.94 2.01 -19.36
N LEU A 99 8.15 1.32 -18.54
CA LEU A 99 8.38 -0.10 -18.25
C LEU A 99 8.20 -0.97 -19.50
N GLU A 100 7.22 -0.69 -20.36
CA GLU A 100 7.07 -1.40 -21.65
C GLU A 100 8.34 -1.26 -22.52
N LYS A 101 8.91 -0.06 -22.61
CA LYS A 101 10.19 0.20 -23.31
C LYS A 101 11.39 -0.49 -22.67
N LEU A 102 11.50 -0.46 -21.35
CA LEU A 102 12.60 -1.14 -20.65
C LEU A 102 12.48 -2.66 -20.79
N ALA A 103 11.26 -3.19 -20.78
CA ALA A 103 11.00 -4.61 -20.93
C ALA A 103 11.37 -5.16 -22.32
N SER A 104 11.35 -4.33 -23.37
CA SER A 104 11.78 -4.72 -24.71
C SER A 104 13.30 -4.78 -24.87
N GLN A 105 14.06 -4.21 -23.94
CA GLN A 105 15.52 -4.33 -23.93
C GLN A 105 15.95 -5.71 -23.44
N THR A 106 16.85 -6.36 -24.18
CA THR A 106 17.34 -7.70 -23.90
C THR A 106 17.91 -7.81 -22.48
N GLY A 107 17.46 -8.82 -21.73
CA GLY A 107 17.96 -9.11 -20.38
C GLY A 107 17.44 -8.17 -19.27
N TYR A 108 16.90 -7.00 -19.59
CA TYR A 108 16.56 -5.99 -18.58
C TYR A 108 15.49 -6.45 -17.59
N ARG A 109 14.56 -7.30 -18.05
CA ARG A 109 13.50 -7.90 -17.22
C ARG A 109 14.02 -8.77 -16.07
N THR A 110 15.28 -9.21 -16.12
CA THR A 110 15.91 -10.03 -15.07
C THR A 110 16.59 -9.19 -13.98
N THR A 111 16.72 -7.87 -14.19
CA THR A 111 17.44 -6.99 -13.28
C THR A 111 16.65 -6.69 -12.01
N PHE A 112 17.36 -6.43 -10.91
CA PHE A 112 16.75 -6.02 -9.65
C PHE A 112 16.08 -4.64 -9.77
N ALA A 113 16.71 -3.70 -10.49
CA ALA A 113 16.16 -2.37 -10.73
C ALA A 113 14.78 -2.44 -11.42
N TYR A 114 14.69 -3.21 -12.51
CA TYR A 114 13.42 -3.43 -13.21
C TYR A 114 12.34 -4.02 -12.28
N ARG A 115 12.70 -5.03 -11.47
CA ARG A 115 11.75 -5.64 -10.51
C ARG A 115 11.22 -4.62 -9.50
N LYS A 116 12.10 -3.75 -8.97
CA LYS A 116 11.73 -2.69 -8.03
C LYS A 116 10.75 -1.69 -8.65
N ASP A 117 11.06 -1.20 -9.85
CA ASP A 117 10.22 -0.22 -10.54
C ASP A 117 8.89 -0.82 -11.00
N PHE A 118 8.92 -2.07 -11.48
CA PHE A 118 7.72 -2.83 -11.81
C PHE A 118 6.80 -2.98 -10.59
N ASN A 119 7.33 -3.41 -9.45
CA ASN A 119 6.52 -3.61 -8.24
C ASN A 119 5.92 -2.29 -7.74
N ARG A 120 6.69 -1.19 -7.79
CA ARG A 120 6.18 0.15 -7.46
C ARG A 120 5.04 0.55 -8.40
N CYS A 121 5.20 0.36 -9.71
CA CYS A 121 4.19 0.69 -10.70
C CYS A 121 2.93 -0.19 -10.56
N MET A 122 3.10 -1.50 -10.38
CA MET A 122 2.02 -2.45 -10.11
C MET A 122 1.22 -2.05 -8.87
N GLY A 123 1.88 -1.66 -7.79
CA GLY A 123 1.22 -1.15 -6.59
C GLY A 123 0.36 0.09 -6.87
N ARG A 124 0.88 1.05 -7.65
CA ARG A 124 0.12 2.25 -8.07
C ARG A 124 -1.06 1.92 -8.97
N VAL A 125 -0.92 0.96 -9.89
CA VAL A 125 -2.04 0.47 -10.71
C VAL A 125 -3.09 -0.20 -9.83
N ASN A 126 -2.70 -1.07 -8.90
CA ASN A 126 -3.64 -1.75 -8.00
C ASN A 126 -4.39 -0.76 -7.07
N LYS A 127 -3.80 0.40 -6.74
CA LYS A 127 -4.50 1.47 -6.01
C LYS A 127 -5.72 2.01 -6.78
N LEU A 128 -5.71 1.99 -8.11
CA LEU A 128 -6.86 2.38 -8.93
C LEU A 128 -8.07 1.47 -8.74
N LYS A 129 -7.84 0.19 -8.39
CA LYS A 129 -8.92 -0.78 -8.12
C LYS A 129 -9.81 -0.32 -6.96
N ARG A 130 -9.24 0.35 -5.95
CA ARG A 130 -9.96 0.81 -4.74
C ARG A 130 -11.05 1.83 -5.06
N VAL A 131 -10.90 2.58 -6.14
CA VAL A 131 -11.85 3.61 -6.60
C VAL A 131 -12.57 3.18 -7.88
N LYS A 132 -12.53 1.89 -8.22
CA LYS A 132 -13.17 1.33 -9.43
C LYS A 132 -12.84 2.08 -10.72
N HIS A 133 -11.62 2.63 -10.83
CA HIS A 133 -11.23 3.41 -12.02
C HIS A 133 -11.19 2.53 -13.28
N ASP A 134 -11.81 2.98 -14.37
CA ASP A 134 -11.86 2.29 -15.67
C ASP A 134 -10.47 1.86 -16.21
N LYS A 135 -9.44 2.70 -16.03
CA LYS A 135 -8.07 2.43 -16.50
C LYS A 135 -7.35 1.33 -15.73
N HIS A 136 -7.85 0.89 -14.58
CA HIS A 136 -7.21 -0.17 -13.80
C HIS A 136 -7.01 -1.45 -14.65
N ALA A 137 -8.08 -1.94 -15.28
CA ALA A 137 -8.03 -3.16 -16.07
C ALA A 137 -7.06 -3.05 -17.26
N VAL A 138 -7.08 -1.89 -17.94
CA VAL A 138 -6.24 -1.62 -19.11
C VAL A 138 -4.75 -1.61 -18.73
N LEU A 139 -4.37 -0.86 -17.68
CA LEU A 139 -2.99 -0.77 -17.24
C LEU A 139 -2.48 -2.08 -16.63
N LEU A 140 -3.33 -2.79 -15.90
CA LEU A 140 -2.99 -4.11 -15.35
C LEU A 140 -2.70 -5.12 -16.46
N LYS A 141 -3.52 -5.13 -17.53
CA LYS A 141 -3.31 -5.99 -18.70
C LYS A 141 -1.95 -5.73 -19.36
N LYS A 142 -1.54 -4.47 -19.47
CA LYS A 142 -0.20 -4.09 -19.97
C LYS A 142 0.92 -4.62 -19.08
N LEU A 143 0.87 -4.35 -17.78
CA LEU A 143 1.90 -4.80 -16.84
C LEU A 143 2.03 -6.33 -16.78
N LYS A 144 0.93 -7.07 -16.89
CA LYS A 144 0.95 -8.54 -16.91
C LYS A 144 1.74 -9.12 -18.10
N LYS A 145 1.87 -8.41 -19.22
CA LYS A 145 2.68 -8.84 -20.37
C LYS A 145 4.19 -8.72 -20.12
N ILE A 146 4.58 -7.79 -19.24
CA ILE A 146 5.97 -7.41 -19.01
C ILE A 146 6.47 -7.78 -17.60
N LEU A 147 5.95 -8.86 -17.02
CA LEU A 147 6.34 -9.34 -15.70
C LEU A 147 7.87 -9.47 -15.56
N PRO A 148 8.47 -9.11 -14.41
CA PRO A 148 9.88 -9.36 -14.14
C PRO A 148 10.21 -10.85 -14.27
N LEU A 149 11.40 -11.14 -14.80
CA LEU A 149 11.90 -12.51 -14.94
C LEU A 149 12.94 -12.80 -13.86
N PRO A 150 13.10 -14.07 -13.45
CA PRO A 150 14.17 -14.48 -12.56
C PRO A 150 15.51 -14.55 -13.30
N SER A 151 16.59 -14.31 -12.57
CA SER A 151 17.97 -14.53 -12.99
C SER A 151 18.56 -15.80 -12.39
N LYS A 152 19.72 -16.27 -12.87
CA LYS A 152 20.48 -17.36 -12.22
C LYS A 152 20.87 -17.00 -10.78
N THR A 153 21.06 -15.72 -10.49
CA THR A 153 21.34 -15.22 -9.13
C THR A 153 20.12 -15.41 -8.22
N ASP A 154 18.90 -15.23 -8.73
CA ASP A 154 17.68 -15.52 -7.97
C ASP A 154 17.58 -17.00 -7.62
N LEU A 155 17.90 -17.89 -8.57
CA LEU A 155 17.93 -19.34 -8.33
C LEU A 155 18.88 -19.69 -7.17
N LYS A 156 20.11 -19.18 -7.21
CA LYS A 156 21.10 -19.39 -6.12
C LYS A 156 20.59 -18.86 -4.78
N ARG A 157 20.04 -17.64 -4.75
CA ARG A 157 19.53 -17.01 -3.52
C ARG A 157 18.35 -17.77 -2.91
N VAL A 158 17.45 -18.28 -3.74
CA VAL A 158 16.33 -19.11 -3.27
C VAL A 158 16.87 -20.40 -2.67
N GLY A 159 17.80 -21.07 -3.35
CA GLY A 159 18.43 -22.28 -2.82
C GLY A 159 19.06 -22.06 -1.43
N LEU A 160 19.85 -20.99 -1.27
CA LEU A 160 20.42 -20.62 0.02
C LEU A 160 19.36 -20.31 1.08
N SER A 161 18.27 -19.64 0.69
CA SER A 161 17.17 -19.33 1.61
C SER A 161 16.45 -20.59 2.10
N VAL A 162 16.20 -21.55 1.20
CA VAL A 162 15.53 -22.81 1.53
C VAL A 162 16.43 -23.67 2.41
N ASN A 163 17.70 -23.85 2.06
CA ASN A 163 18.64 -24.62 2.88
C ASN A 163 18.72 -24.05 4.31
N ARG A 164 18.80 -22.71 4.45
CA ARG A 164 18.84 -22.07 5.76
C ARG A 164 17.55 -22.27 6.57
N LEU A 165 16.39 -22.25 5.91
CA LEU A 165 15.11 -22.52 6.56
C LEU A 165 15.03 -23.98 7.02
N GLU A 166 15.50 -24.94 6.22
CA GLU A 166 15.56 -26.35 6.62
C GLU A 166 16.42 -26.55 7.87
N SER A 167 17.62 -25.96 7.90
CA SER A 167 18.51 -26.04 9.07
C SER A 167 17.92 -25.37 10.32
N ASP A 168 17.20 -24.26 10.16
CA ASP A 168 16.60 -23.52 11.28
C ASP A 168 15.26 -24.13 11.75
N TYR A 169 14.71 -25.14 11.06
CA TYR A 169 13.35 -25.60 11.32
C TYR A 169 13.19 -26.24 12.71
N SER A 170 14.12 -27.11 13.13
CA SER A 170 14.03 -27.81 14.42
C SER A 170 13.87 -26.83 15.59
N ASP A 171 14.62 -25.74 15.56
CA ASP A 171 14.79 -24.86 16.72
C ASP A 171 13.94 -23.59 16.63
N LYS A 172 13.56 -23.15 15.41
CA LYS A 172 13.00 -21.81 15.18
C LYS A 172 11.65 -21.80 14.49
N LYS A 173 11.04 -22.95 14.17
CA LYS A 173 9.74 -23.04 13.45
C LYS A 173 8.62 -22.20 14.06
N GLU A 174 8.69 -21.97 15.37
CA GLU A 174 7.70 -21.24 16.18
C GLU A 174 7.97 -19.73 16.26
N THR A 175 9.07 -19.24 15.68
CA THR A 175 9.43 -17.82 15.78
C THR A 175 8.82 -16.99 14.65
N TYR A 176 8.45 -15.74 14.96
CA TYR A 176 8.01 -14.76 13.97
C TYR A 176 9.04 -14.57 12.84
N TRP A 177 10.34 -14.54 13.19
CA TRP A 177 11.42 -14.37 12.21
C TRP A 177 11.52 -15.54 11.24
N TYR A 178 11.27 -16.76 11.69
CA TYR A 178 11.19 -17.93 10.82
C TYR A 178 9.99 -17.80 9.86
N LYS A 179 8.79 -17.51 10.38
CA LYS A 179 7.58 -17.24 9.58
C LYS A 179 7.83 -16.20 8.49
N LYS A 180 8.43 -15.07 8.86
CA LYS A 180 8.77 -13.99 7.93
C LYS A 180 9.70 -14.47 6.81
N ARG A 181 10.81 -15.15 7.15
CA ARG A 181 11.77 -15.66 6.16
C ARG A 181 11.16 -16.72 5.25
N PHE A 182 10.29 -17.58 5.78
CA PHE A 182 9.54 -18.58 5.02
C PHE A 182 8.70 -17.93 3.92
N TYR A 183 7.85 -16.96 4.26
CA TYR A 183 7.01 -16.28 3.27
C TYR A 183 7.81 -15.42 2.28
N MET A 184 8.95 -14.86 2.71
CA MET A 184 9.88 -14.21 1.78
C MET A 184 10.48 -15.19 0.76
N ALA A 185 10.80 -16.43 1.18
CA ALA A 185 11.25 -17.47 0.25
C ALA A 185 10.13 -17.88 -0.72
N GLN A 186 8.90 -18.00 -0.23
CA GLN A 186 7.73 -18.33 -1.06
C GLN A 186 7.42 -17.25 -2.10
N ASP A 187 7.51 -15.97 -1.74
CA ASP A 187 7.36 -14.86 -2.69
C ASP A 187 8.44 -14.91 -3.80
N ARG A 188 9.70 -15.19 -3.43
CA ARG A 188 10.79 -15.37 -4.40
C ARG A 188 10.55 -16.56 -5.32
N LEU A 189 9.96 -17.65 -4.83
CA LEU A 189 9.58 -18.79 -5.66
C LEU A 189 8.53 -18.44 -6.72
N ASN A 190 7.61 -17.53 -6.42
CA ASN A 190 6.62 -17.08 -7.41
C ASN A 190 7.27 -16.38 -8.61
N ILE A 191 8.37 -15.67 -8.37
CA ILE A 191 9.18 -15.07 -9.45
C ILE A 191 10.00 -16.16 -10.15
N LEU A 192 10.66 -17.05 -9.40
CA LEU A 192 11.50 -18.13 -9.93
C LEU A 192 10.72 -19.05 -10.88
N ASN A 193 9.46 -19.36 -10.53
CA ASN A 193 8.56 -20.23 -11.28
C ASN A 193 8.22 -19.73 -12.69
N ARG A 194 8.51 -18.46 -13.02
CA ARG A 194 8.25 -17.91 -14.35
C ARG A 194 9.19 -18.44 -15.42
N THR A 195 10.36 -18.97 -15.02
CA THR A 195 11.37 -19.49 -15.96
C THR A 195 11.97 -20.80 -15.48
N PHE A 196 12.36 -20.89 -14.20
CA PHE A 196 12.97 -22.09 -13.62
C PHE A 196 11.91 -22.96 -12.94
N THR A 197 10.92 -23.42 -13.71
CA THR A 197 9.73 -24.14 -13.21
C THR A 197 10.08 -25.40 -12.41
N LYS A 198 10.97 -26.25 -12.94
CA LYS A 198 11.41 -27.49 -12.27
C LYS A 198 12.06 -27.21 -10.91
N SER A 199 13.03 -26.30 -10.87
CA SER A 199 13.69 -25.91 -9.61
C SER A 199 12.73 -25.25 -8.63
N ALA A 200 11.82 -24.38 -9.12
CA ALA A 200 10.82 -23.75 -8.28
C ALA A 200 9.84 -24.78 -7.67
N ALA A 201 9.45 -25.81 -8.43
CA ALA A 201 8.63 -26.90 -7.92
C ALA A 201 9.36 -27.69 -6.82
N GLN A 202 10.62 -28.07 -7.07
CA GLN A 202 11.45 -28.78 -6.08
C GLN A 202 11.59 -27.99 -4.78
N TYR A 203 11.92 -26.70 -4.85
CA TYR A 203 12.01 -25.85 -3.66
C TYR A 203 10.67 -25.65 -2.96
N ARG A 204 9.56 -25.61 -3.70
CA ARG A 204 8.21 -25.49 -3.13
C ARG A 204 7.83 -26.76 -2.35
N GLU A 205 8.15 -27.93 -2.88
CA GLU A 205 7.96 -29.20 -2.17
C GLU A 205 8.75 -29.23 -0.85
N ARG A 206 10.02 -28.80 -0.90
CA ARG A 206 10.88 -28.69 0.28
C ARG A 206 10.32 -27.74 1.33
N LEU A 207 9.93 -26.52 0.93
CA LEU A 207 9.29 -25.55 1.84
C LEU A 207 7.99 -26.10 2.46
N ASN A 208 7.18 -26.83 1.70
CA ASN A 208 5.93 -27.38 2.23
C ASN A 208 6.13 -28.34 3.42
N LYS A 209 7.31 -28.97 3.54
CA LYS A 209 7.68 -29.86 4.66
C LYS A 209 8.07 -29.11 5.94
N ILE A 210 8.36 -27.81 5.85
CA ILE A 210 8.92 -27.00 6.94
C ILE A 210 8.12 -25.71 7.20
N LYS A 211 6.78 -25.81 7.17
CA LYS A 211 5.89 -24.67 7.39
C LYS A 211 6.06 -24.08 8.80
N PRO A 212 5.97 -22.75 8.97
CA PRO A 212 6.05 -22.12 10.28
C PRO A 212 4.88 -22.53 11.20
N LEU A 213 5.14 -22.62 12.50
CA LEU A 213 4.18 -22.95 13.57
C LEU A 213 3.89 -21.75 14.50
N TYR A 214 4.27 -20.54 14.09
CA TYR A 214 4.05 -19.33 14.90
C TYR A 214 2.56 -19.07 15.18
N ASP A 215 1.67 -19.21 14.18
CA ASP A 215 0.24 -18.91 14.34
C ASP A 215 -0.53 -19.98 15.15
N SER A 216 0.05 -21.17 15.32
CA SER A 216 -0.53 -22.23 16.16
C SER A 216 -0.30 -22.01 17.66
N ILE A 217 0.53 -21.05 18.05
CA ILE A 217 0.83 -20.74 19.46
C ILE A 217 -0.10 -19.64 19.99
N GLU A 218 -0.54 -18.70 19.15
CA GLU A 218 -1.43 -17.60 19.58
C GLU A 218 -2.89 -18.04 19.81
N ASN A 219 -3.23 -19.32 19.58
CA ASN A 219 -4.57 -19.89 19.81
C ASN A 219 -4.58 -21.00 20.88
N GLY A 220 -3.53 -21.10 21.72
CA GLY A 220 -3.41 -22.08 22.80
C GLY A 220 -3.36 -21.41 24.17
#